data_AF-A0A1L2ZKQ2-F1
#
_entry.id   AF-A0A1L2ZKQ2-F1
#
_cell.length_a   1.000
_cell.length_b   1.000
_cell.length_c   1.000
_cell.angle_alpha   90.00
_cell.angle_beta   90.00
_cell.angle_gamma   90.00
#
_symmetry.space_group_name_H-M   'P 1'
#
loop_
_entity.id
_entity.type
_entity.pdbx_description
1 polymer ?
#
loop_
_entity_poly.entity_id
_entity_poly.type
_entity_poly.pdbx_seq_one_letter_code
_entity_poly.pdbx_strand_id
1 'polypeptide(L)'
;MTSDDEWIDVEAAAERHGCSTKTIQRLVKREELLARSVKIPGRDGRQVIKNLVRVSDLDEIFGQSARERNVRVIREAAPPLSSSQRAFIGKVLLEHLRDRDAKQKKNE
;
A
#
# COMPACT_ATOMS: atom_id res chain seq x y z
N MET A 1 -23.71 -8.51 -11.93
CA MET A 1 -22.80 -8.71 -13.07
C MET A 1 -21.52 -9.25 -12.49
N THR A 2 -21.24 -10.53 -12.74
CA THR A 2 -20.26 -11.36 -12.04
C THR A 2 -18.82 -11.00 -12.42
N SER A 3 -18.11 -10.30 -11.55
CA SER A 3 -16.67 -10.09 -11.64
C SER A 3 -15.93 -10.86 -10.53
N ASP A 4 -16.43 -12.05 -10.17
CA ASP A 4 -16.18 -12.61 -8.83
C ASP A 4 -15.12 -13.73 -8.75
N ASP A 5 -14.43 -14.13 -9.82
CA ASP A 5 -13.45 -15.24 -9.68
C ASP A 5 -12.21 -15.10 -10.58
N GLU A 6 -11.72 -13.87 -10.71
CA GLU A 6 -10.41 -13.66 -11.33
C GLU A 6 -9.31 -14.06 -10.33
N TRP A 7 -8.46 -15.00 -10.76
CA TRP A 7 -7.28 -15.44 -10.01
C TRP A 7 -6.04 -14.99 -10.75
N ILE A 8 -5.21 -14.19 -10.09
CA ILE A 8 -3.98 -13.64 -10.65
C ILE A 8 -2.78 -14.21 -9.93
N ASP A 9 -1.62 -14.25 -10.58
CA ASP A 9 -0.40 -14.69 -9.91
C ASP A 9 0.13 -13.62 -8.94
N VAL A 10 1.02 -14.05 -8.04
CA VAL A 10 1.63 -13.17 -7.04
C VAL A 10 2.36 -11.96 -7.64
N GLU A 11 2.90 -12.09 -8.85
CA GLU A 11 3.62 -10.98 -9.52
C GLU A 11 2.62 -9.94 -10.02
N ALA A 12 1.58 -10.37 -10.74
CA ALA A 12 0.50 -9.51 -11.19
C ALA A 12 -0.25 -8.86 -10.02
N ALA A 13 -0.46 -9.59 -8.92
CA ALA A 13 -1.06 -9.05 -7.70
C ALA A 13 -0.21 -7.93 -7.08
N ALA A 14 1.10 -8.14 -7.02
CA ALA A 14 2.03 -7.14 -6.46
C ALA A 14 2.05 -5.86 -7.31
N GLU A 15 2.08 -6.00 -8.63
CA GLU A 15 2.04 -4.89 -9.58
C GLU A 15 0.73 -4.10 -9.47
N ARG A 16 -0.42 -4.80 -9.47
CA ARG A 16 -1.76 -4.20 -9.41
C ARG A 16 -1.95 -3.32 -8.18
N HIS A 17 -1.42 -3.72 -7.03
CA HIS A 17 -1.56 -2.98 -5.77
C HIS A 17 -0.31 -2.16 -5.39
N GLY A 18 0.66 -2.04 -6.31
CA GLY A 18 1.87 -1.22 -6.10
C GLY A 18 2.71 -1.67 -4.90
N CYS A 19 2.73 -2.97 -4.58
CA CYS A 19 3.44 -3.52 -3.43
C CYS A 19 4.51 -4.53 -3.85
N SER A 20 5.32 -5.00 -2.90
CA SER A 20 6.33 -6.03 -3.19
C SER A 20 5.69 -7.42 -3.28
N THR A 21 6.23 -8.29 -4.14
CA THR A 21 5.82 -9.72 -4.19
C THR A 21 5.97 -10.41 -2.84
N LYS A 22 6.97 -10.01 -2.03
CA LYS A 22 7.15 -10.49 -0.65
C LYS A 22 5.97 -10.14 0.26
N THR A 23 5.28 -9.02 0.02
CA THR A 23 4.09 -8.63 0.79
C THR A 23 2.98 -9.64 0.55
N ILE A 24 2.65 -9.91 -0.72
CA ILE A 24 1.62 -10.90 -1.09
C ILE A 24 2.00 -12.30 -0.56
N GLN A 25 3.26 -12.72 -0.71
CA GLN A 25 3.72 -14.01 -0.16
C GLN A 25 3.60 -14.11 1.36
N ARG A 26 3.82 -13.01 2.09
CA ARG A 26 3.62 -12.98 3.55
C ARG A 26 2.16 -13.13 3.93
N LEU A 27 1.24 -12.50 3.19
CA LEU A 27 -0.20 -12.64 3.41
C LEU A 27 -0.65 -14.09 3.20
N VAL A 28 -0.20 -14.72 2.09
CA VAL A 28 -0.46 -16.14 1.82
C VAL A 28 0.10 -17.03 2.93
N LYS A 29 1.34 -16.77 3.39
CA LYS A 29 1.98 -17.55 4.45
C LYS A 29 1.27 -17.42 5.80
N ARG A 30 0.60 -16.30 6.05
CA ARG A 30 -0.17 -16.05 7.27
C ARG A 30 -1.62 -16.51 7.18
N GLU A 31 -2.00 -17.11 6.05
CA GLU A 31 -3.38 -17.55 5.76
C GLU A 31 -4.38 -16.38 5.75
N GLU A 32 -3.89 -15.14 5.62
CA GLU A 32 -4.71 -13.93 5.48
C GLU A 32 -5.23 -13.77 4.05
N LEU A 33 -4.65 -14.50 3.09
CA LEU A 33 -5.03 -14.48 1.67
C LEU A 33 -5.08 -15.92 1.15
N LEU A 34 -6.22 -16.31 0.55
CA LEU A 34 -6.34 -17.63 -0.06
C LEU A 34 -5.50 -17.70 -1.33
N ALA A 35 -4.69 -18.75 -1.43
CA ALA A 35 -3.87 -19.02 -2.60
C ALA A 35 -4.06 -20.45 -3.09
N ARG A 36 -4.04 -20.62 -4.41
CA ARG A 36 -4.00 -21.92 -5.08
C ARG A 36 -2.67 -22.08 -5.82
N SER A 37 -2.03 -23.22 -5.66
CA SER A 37 -0.77 -23.52 -6.35
C SER A 37 -1.04 -24.21 -7.67
N VAL A 38 -0.53 -23.66 -8.77
CA VAL A 38 -0.66 -24.22 -10.12
C VAL A 38 0.72 -24.49 -10.68
N LYS A 39 0.90 -25.66 -11.31
CA LYS A 39 2.12 -26.00 -12.05
C LYS A 39 2.00 -25.47 -13.48
N ILE A 40 2.94 -24.64 -13.89
CA ILE A 40 2.95 -24.00 -15.21
C ILE A 40 4.31 -24.28 -15.87
N PRO A 41 4.35 -24.58 -17.18
CA PRO A 41 5.60 -24.73 -17.90
C PRO A 41 6.42 -23.42 -17.85
N GLY A 42 7.65 -23.52 -17.35
CA GLY A 42 8.63 -22.44 -17.37
C GLY A 42 9.41 -22.38 -18.69
N ARG A 43 10.34 -21.42 -18.76
CA ARG A 43 11.13 -21.08 -19.97
C ARG A 43 11.85 -22.26 -20.62
N ASP A 44 12.32 -23.22 -19.82
CA ASP A 44 13.09 -24.38 -20.29
C ASP A 44 12.28 -25.69 -20.22
N GLY A 45 10.94 -25.60 -20.24
CA GLY A 45 10.04 -26.77 -20.07
C GLY A 45 9.99 -27.33 -18.64
N ARG A 46 10.81 -26.81 -17.73
CA ARG A 46 10.73 -27.12 -16.29
C ARG A 46 9.38 -26.64 -15.73
N GLN A 47 8.70 -27.51 -15.00
CA GLN A 47 7.47 -27.14 -14.30
C GLN A 47 7.79 -26.20 -13.13
N VAL A 48 7.17 -25.03 -13.12
CA VAL A 48 7.28 -24.05 -12.03
C VAL A 48 5.96 -24.00 -11.27
N ILE A 49 6.04 -23.96 -9.94
CA ILE A 49 4.86 -23.78 -9.10
C ILE A 49 4.63 -22.28 -8.95
N LYS A 50 3.48 -21.79 -9.43
CA LYS A 50 3.01 -20.42 -9.17
C LYS A 50 1.85 -20.45 -8.19
N ASN A 51 1.83 -19.49 -7.28
CA ASN A 51 0.68 -19.24 -6.42
C ASN A 51 -0.23 -18.23 -7.12
N LEU A 52 -1.50 -18.58 -7.25
CA LEU A 52 -2.55 -17.70 -7.72
C LEU A 52 -3.40 -17.28 -6.54
N VAL A 53 -3.83 -16.03 -6.54
CA VAL A 53 -4.58 -15.38 -5.48
C VAL A 53 -5.83 -14.76 -6.06
N ARG A 54 -6.93 -14.76 -5.30
CA ARG A 54 -8.21 -14.22 -5.77
C ARG A 54 -8.17 -12.69 -5.71
N VAL A 55 -8.61 -12.04 -6.78
CA VAL A 55 -8.62 -10.57 -6.87
C VAL A 55 -9.54 -9.95 -5.80
N SER A 56 -10.69 -10.57 -5.50
CA SER A 56 -11.60 -10.09 -4.45
C SER A 56 -10.93 -10.01 -3.07
N ASP A 57 -10.13 -11.00 -2.71
CA ASP A 57 -9.46 -11.07 -1.41
C ASP A 57 -8.36 -10.00 -1.33
N LEU A 58 -7.68 -9.74 -2.44
CA LEU A 58 -6.73 -8.63 -2.55
C LEU A 58 -7.43 -7.28 -2.41
N ASP A 59 -8.57 -7.08 -3.08
CA ASP A 59 -9.33 -5.84 -3.01
C ASP A 59 -9.90 -5.59 -1.60
N GLU A 60 -10.19 -6.64 -0.81
CA GLU A 60 -10.58 -6.49 0.60
C GLU A 60 -9.40 -6.05 1.48
N ILE A 61 -8.23 -6.65 1.31
CA ILE A 61 -7.03 -6.35 2.12
C ILE A 61 -6.42 -5.00 1.75
N PHE A 62 -6.30 -4.73 0.45
CA PHE A 62 -5.69 -3.52 -0.09
C PHE A 62 -6.70 -2.41 -0.39
N GLY A 63 -7.98 -2.68 -0.17
CA GLY A 63 -9.07 -1.76 -0.42
C GLY A 63 -8.92 -0.43 0.31
N GLN A 64 -9.56 0.58 -0.24
CA GLN A 64 -9.62 1.94 0.31
C GLN A 64 -10.10 1.95 1.77
N SER A 65 -10.95 0.98 2.14
CA SER A 65 -11.42 0.70 3.50
C SER A 65 -10.30 0.37 4.49
N ALA A 66 -9.25 -0.36 4.10
CA ALA A 66 -8.14 -0.71 4.99
C ALA A 66 -7.28 0.51 5.31
N ARG A 67 -7.01 1.36 4.31
CA ARG A 67 -6.31 2.64 4.51
C ARG A 67 -7.12 3.58 5.40
N GLU A 68 -8.41 3.74 5.11
CA GLU A 68 -9.30 4.62 5.90
C GLU A 68 -9.46 4.13 7.33
N ARG A 69 -9.58 2.81 7.54
CA ARG A 69 -9.60 2.19 8.86
C ARG A 69 -8.31 2.47 9.62
N ASN A 70 -7.16 2.29 9.00
CA ASN A 70 -5.87 2.58 9.62
C ASN A 70 -5.74 4.07 9.97
N VAL A 71 -6.11 4.97 9.06
CA VAL A 71 -6.12 6.42 9.33
C VAL A 71 -7.05 6.74 10.50
N ARG A 72 -8.22 6.11 10.56
CA ARG A 72 -9.18 6.30 11.65
C ARG A 72 -8.60 5.82 12.99
N VAL A 73 -8.03 4.61 13.04
CA VAL A 73 -7.38 4.08 14.26
C VAL A 73 -6.24 5.00 14.71
N ILE A 74 -5.42 5.48 13.78
CA ILE A 74 -4.35 6.42 14.10
C ILE A 74 -4.92 7.73 14.66
N ARG A 75 -5.98 8.28 14.04
CA ARG A 75 -6.63 9.51 14.54
C ARG A 75 -7.28 9.34 15.91
N GLU A 76 -7.89 8.18 16.17
CA GLU A 76 -8.50 7.85 17.46
C GLU A 76 -7.42 7.65 18.55
N ALA A 77 -6.27 7.05 18.22
CA ALA A 77 -5.19 6.80 19.16
C ALA A 77 -4.21 7.98 19.33
N ALA A 78 -4.15 8.91 18.37
CA ALA A 78 -3.21 10.02 18.41
C ALA A 78 -3.65 11.08 19.42
N PRO A 79 -2.79 11.44 20.39
CA PRO A 79 -3.04 12.57 21.26
C PRO A 79 -3.17 13.87 20.42
N PRO A 80 -4.13 14.75 20.72
CA PRO A 80 -4.21 16.03 20.05
C PRO A 80 -2.94 16.84 20.35
N LEU A 81 -2.41 17.53 19.34
CA LEU A 81 -1.28 18.43 19.52
C LEU A 81 -1.62 19.51 20.56
N SER A 82 -0.70 19.74 21.49
CA SER A 82 -0.81 20.86 22.43
C SER A 82 -0.77 22.20 21.69
N SER A 83 -1.27 23.25 22.32
CA SER A 83 -1.20 24.61 21.76
C SER A 83 0.24 25.06 21.47
N SER A 84 1.19 24.67 22.33
CA SER A 84 2.62 24.97 22.14
C SER A 84 3.23 24.21 20.96
N GLN A 85 2.88 22.92 20.80
CA GLN A 85 3.32 22.13 19.64
C GLN A 85 2.78 22.70 18.33
N ARG A 86 1.50 23.10 18.30
CA ARG A 86 0.90 23.74 17.12
C ARG A 86 1.57 25.06 16.78
N ALA A 87 1.84 25.91 17.77
CA ALA A 87 2.52 27.18 17.56
C ALA A 87 3.95 26.97 17.02
N PHE A 88 4.68 25.99 17.56
CA PHE A 88 6.03 25.67 17.08
C PHE A 88 6.02 25.16 15.63
N ILE A 89 5.16 24.20 15.30
CA ILE A 89 5.01 23.68 13.94
C ILE A 89 4.63 24.80 12.97
N GLY A 90 3.69 25.68 13.37
CA GLY A 90 3.30 26.83 12.56
C GLY A 90 4.45 27.78 12.27
N LYS A 91 5.29 28.06 13.27
CA LYS A 91 6.48 28.91 13.09
C LYS A 91 7.47 28.30 12.09
N VAL A 92 7.81 27.03 12.26
CA VAL A 92 8.74 26.31 11.36
C VAL A 92 8.20 26.28 9.94
N LEU A 93 6.90 26.04 9.76
CA LEU A 93 6.27 26.03 8.45
C LEU A 93 6.36 27.40 7.77
N LEU A 94 6.08 28.49 8.49
CA LEU A 94 6.15 29.84 7.96
C LEU A 94 7.58 30.23 7.56
N GLU A 95 8.58 29.82 8.35
CA GLU A 95 9.99 30.01 8.03
C GLU A 95 10.37 29.26 6.74
N HIS A 96 9.97 27.99 6.63
CA HIS A 96 10.24 27.19 5.44
C HIS A 96 9.60 27.75 4.17
N LEU A 97 8.38 28.28 4.27
CA LEU A 97 7.69 28.92 3.13
C LEU A 97 8.40 30.20 2.71
N ARG A 98 8.84 31.04 3.66
CA ARG A 98 9.63 32.24 3.36
C ARG A 98 10.95 31.92 2.67
N ASP A 99 11.65 30.89 3.14
CA ASP A 99 12.91 30.44 2.52
C ASP A 99 12.69 29.95 1.09
N ARG A 100 11.59 29.23 0.85
CA ARG A 100 11.23 28.76 -0.48
C ARG A 100 10.94 29.93 -1.43
N ASP A 101 10.13 30.89 -0.99
CA ASP A 101 9.76 32.06 -1.78
C ASP A 101 10.98 32.95 -2.06
N ALA A 102 11.89 33.10 -1.08
CA ALA A 102 13.15 33.83 -1.25
C ALA A 102 14.11 33.14 -2.24
N LYS A 103 14.12 31.80 -2.27
CA LYS A 103 14.89 31.03 -3.28
C LYS A 103 14.28 31.15 -4.68
N GLN A 104 12.95 31.17 -4.80
CA GLN A 104 12.29 31.37 -6.09
C GLN A 104 12.61 32.76 -6.67
N LYS A 105 12.56 33.81 -5.84
CA LYS A 105 12.89 35.18 -6.27
C LYS A 105 14.36 35.43 -6.64
N LYS A 106 15.28 34.54 -6.26
CA LYS A 106 16.71 34.64 -6.63
C LYS A 106 17.03 33.96 -7.97
N ASN A 107 16.12 33.16 -8.49
CA ASN A 107 16.26 32.42 -9.74
C ASN A 107 15.47 33.05 -10.91
N GLU A 108 14.79 34.17 -10.66
CA GLU A 108 14.18 35.08 -11.66
C GLU A 108 15.12 36.26 -11.91
#